data_AF-A0A085WPD6-F1
#
_entry.id   AF-A0A085WPD6-F1
#
_cell.length_a   1.000
_cell.length_b   1.000
_cell.length_c   1.000
_cell.angle_alpha   90.00
_cell.angle_beta   90.00
_cell.angle_gamma   90.00
#
_symmetry.space_group_name_H-M   'P 1'
#
loop_
_entity.id
_entity.type
_entity.pdbx_description
1 polymer ?
#
loop_
_entity_poly.entity_id
_entity_poly.type
_entity_poly.pdbx_seq_one_letter_code
_entity_poly.pdbx_strand_id
1 'polypeptide(L)'
;MDQQQREQSFLTGSPAPTQDEKTWGMLAHLSGIFASFITLPFLGPLLVMLIKGKESKWVEAQAKEALNFTITVTIVVWIGILGSCLIIPAILALVVGIAAFVLNIIGAMKANNGEMYRYPANIRLLK
;
A
#
# COMPACT_ATOMS: atom_id res chain seq x y z
N MET A 1 -14.06 11.17 13.57
CA MET A 1 -14.69 9.83 13.45
C MET A 1 -16.09 10.03 12.96
N ASP A 2 -16.35 9.71 11.69
CA ASP A 2 -17.70 9.74 11.13
C ASP A 2 -18.60 8.74 11.84
N GLN A 3 -19.89 9.05 11.96
CA GLN A 3 -20.87 8.22 12.66
C GLN A 3 -20.90 6.79 12.09
N GLN A 4 -20.76 6.64 10.77
CA GLN A 4 -20.68 5.34 10.09
C GLN A 4 -19.53 4.46 10.60
N GLN A 5 -18.39 5.07 10.95
CA GLN A 5 -17.21 4.36 11.42
C GLN A 5 -17.36 3.88 12.87
N ARG A 6 -18.08 4.65 13.71
CA ARG A 6 -18.47 4.21 15.07
C ARG A 6 -19.43 3.03 14.99
N GLU A 7 -20.43 3.12 14.11
CA GLU A 7 -21.45 2.09 13.94
C GLU A 7 -20.84 0.77 13.45
N GLN A 8 -19.93 0.80 12.46
CA GLN A 8 -19.24 -0.41 12.00
C GLN A 8 -18.34 -1.04 13.08
N SER A 9 -17.62 -0.24 13.89
CA SER A 9 -16.83 -0.77 15.00
C SER A 9 -17.70 -1.42 16.09
N PHE A 10 -18.87 -0.84 16.36
CA PHE A 10 -19.86 -1.41 17.29
C PHE A 10 -20.44 -2.73 16.78
N LEU A 11 -20.71 -2.82 15.48
CA LEU A 11 -21.31 -4.02 14.85
C LEU A 11 -20.33 -5.19 14.69
N THR A 12 -19.02 -4.92 14.53
CA THR A 12 -18.00 -5.97 14.30
C THR A 12 -17.17 -6.32 15.54
N GLY A 13 -17.31 -5.58 16.65
CA GLY A 13 -16.59 -5.83 17.90
C GLY A 13 -15.09 -5.55 17.87
N SER A 14 -14.58 -5.05 16.73
CA SER A 14 -13.17 -4.64 16.61
C SER A 14 -13.05 -3.15 16.92
N PRO A 15 -12.17 -2.74 17.85
CA PRO A 15 -11.97 -1.32 18.14
C PRO A 15 -11.53 -0.59 16.87
N ALA A 16 -12.09 0.60 16.65
CA ALA A 16 -11.66 1.47 15.56
C ALA A 16 -10.15 1.79 15.72
N PRO A 17 -9.39 1.91 14.61
CA PRO A 17 -7.97 2.15 14.69
C PRO A 17 -7.68 3.50 15.36
N THR A 18 -6.69 3.50 16.23
CA THR A 18 -6.15 4.68 16.91
C THR A 18 -5.50 5.63 15.90
N GLN A 19 -5.28 6.88 16.30
CA GLN A 19 -4.62 7.86 15.43
C GLN A 19 -3.17 7.46 15.07
N ASP A 20 -2.47 6.80 15.99
CA ASP A 20 -1.13 6.24 15.74
C ASP A 20 -1.21 5.14 14.68
N GLU A 21 -2.14 4.19 14.81
CA GLU A 21 -2.34 3.14 13.81
C GLU A 21 -2.67 3.72 12.43
N LYS A 22 -3.59 4.69 12.34
CA LYS A 22 -3.92 5.39 11.08
C LYS A 22 -2.69 6.04 10.45
N THR A 23 -1.86 6.68 11.27
CA THR A 23 -0.61 7.30 10.82
C THR A 23 0.33 6.25 10.23
N TRP A 24 0.54 5.13 10.93
CA TRP A 24 1.39 4.05 10.44
C TRP A 24 0.82 3.35 9.20
N GLY A 25 -0.50 3.16 9.10
CA GLY A 25 -1.15 2.63 7.90
C GLY A 25 -0.99 3.57 6.70
N MET A 26 -1.13 4.88 6.90
CA MET A 26 -0.85 5.87 5.86
C MET A 26 0.62 5.79 5.41
N LEU A 27 1.56 5.70 6.37
CA LEU A 27 2.99 5.56 6.09
C LEU A 27 3.31 4.26 5.34
N ALA A 28 2.61 3.15 5.59
CA ALA A 28 2.78 1.93 4.80
C ALA A 28 2.57 2.18 3.29
N HIS A 29 1.55 2.93 2.91
CA HIS A 29 1.29 3.24 1.51
C HIS A 29 2.23 4.30 0.93
N LEU A 30 2.50 5.38 1.68
CA LEU A 30 3.37 6.47 1.21
C LEU A 30 4.84 6.06 1.13
N SER A 31 5.31 5.22 2.05
CA SER A 31 6.71 4.77 2.08
C SER A 31 7.11 4.04 0.80
N GLY A 32 6.17 3.39 0.11
CA GLY A 32 6.41 2.76 -1.18
C GLY A 32 6.82 3.76 -2.28
N ILE A 33 6.21 4.96 -2.28
CA ILE A 33 6.57 6.05 -3.19
C ILE A 33 7.98 6.55 -2.87
N PHE A 34 8.25 6.87 -1.59
CA PHE A 34 9.56 7.42 -1.20
C PHE A 34 10.70 6.42 -1.44
N ALA A 35 10.48 5.14 -1.12
CA ALA A 35 11.47 4.10 -1.35
C ALA A 35 11.68 3.81 -2.86
N SER A 36 10.75 4.23 -3.74
CA SER A 36 10.95 4.16 -5.19
C SER A 36 12.11 5.05 -5.67
N PHE A 37 12.39 6.18 -5.00
CA PHE A 37 13.50 7.07 -5.37
C PHE A 37 14.88 6.44 -5.14
N ILE A 38 14.96 5.42 -4.28
CA ILE A 38 16.16 4.62 -4.02
C ILE A 38 16.07 3.23 -4.66
N THR A 39 15.21 3.07 -5.67
CA THR A 39 14.99 1.86 -6.49
C THR A 39 14.44 0.62 -5.79
N LEU A 40 14.06 0.72 -4.51
CA LEU A 40 13.54 -0.39 -3.70
C LEU A 40 12.16 -0.06 -3.08
N PRO A 41 11.10 0.10 -3.88
CA PRO A 41 9.79 0.57 -3.41
C PRO A 41 9.17 -0.31 -2.31
N PHE A 42 9.39 -1.62 -2.34
CA PHE A 42 8.86 -2.56 -1.35
C PHE A 42 9.52 -2.40 0.03
N LEU A 43 10.70 -1.77 0.12
CA LEU A 43 11.41 -1.60 1.39
C LEU A 43 10.64 -0.71 2.36
N GLY A 44 9.94 0.32 1.86
CA GLY A 44 9.11 1.21 2.68
C GLY A 44 8.04 0.47 3.50
N PRO A 45 7.05 -0.18 2.84
CA PRO A 45 6.00 -0.91 3.55
C PRO A 45 6.54 -2.10 4.35
N LEU A 46 7.65 -2.72 3.91
CA LEU A 46 8.34 -3.75 4.69
C LEU A 46 8.84 -3.21 6.03
N LEU A 47 9.49 -2.05 6.05
CA LEU A 47 9.95 -1.42 7.29
C LEU A 47 8.77 -1.07 8.21
N VAL A 48 7.67 -0.53 7.66
CA VAL A 48 6.46 -0.28 8.46
C VAL A 48 5.90 -1.58 9.06
N MET A 49 5.84 -2.65 8.29
CA MET A 49 5.40 -3.97 8.78
C MET A 49 6.30 -4.48 9.91
N LEU A 50 7.63 -4.32 9.79
CA LEU A 50 8.58 -4.81 10.79
C LEU A 50 8.59 -3.98 12.06
N ILE A 51 8.42 -2.66 11.95
CA ILE A 51 8.44 -1.74 13.09
C ILE A 51 7.12 -1.80 13.86
N LYS A 52 5.99 -1.72 13.17
CA LYS A 52 4.67 -1.51 13.80
C LYS A 52 3.70 -2.68 13.63
N GLY A 53 3.93 -3.58 12.67
CA GLY A 53 3.01 -4.69 12.38
C GLY A 53 2.87 -5.69 13.53
N LYS A 54 3.88 -5.83 14.42
CA LYS A 54 3.76 -6.69 15.62
C LYS A 54 2.89 -6.08 16.71
N GLU A 55 2.74 -4.76 16.72
CA GLU A 55 1.99 -4.03 17.75
C GLU A 55 0.51 -3.87 17.37
N SER A 56 0.20 -3.84 16.07
CA SER A 56 -1.17 -3.66 15.57
C SER A 56 -1.46 -4.54 14.38
N LYS A 57 -2.51 -5.37 14.49
CA LYS A 57 -3.05 -6.17 13.38
C LYS A 57 -3.62 -5.32 12.26
N TRP A 58 -4.14 -4.14 12.58
CA TRP A 58 -4.64 -3.20 11.58
C TRP A 58 -3.49 -2.62 10.74
N VAL A 59 -2.40 -2.20 11.41
CA VAL A 59 -1.19 -1.71 10.73
C VAL A 59 -0.51 -2.83 9.95
N GLU A 60 -0.42 -4.04 10.52
CA GLU A 60 0.11 -5.22 9.83
C GLU A 60 -0.61 -5.46 8.51
N ALA A 61 -1.94 -5.36 8.50
CA ALA A 61 -2.74 -5.58 7.30
C ALA A 61 -2.54 -4.49 6.23
N GLN A 62 -2.50 -3.21 6.60
CA GLN A 62 -2.17 -2.12 5.66
C GLN A 62 -0.76 -2.28 5.08
N ALA A 63 0.20 -2.61 5.94
CA ALA A 63 1.59 -2.81 5.55
C ALA A 63 1.75 -4.01 4.60
N LYS A 64 1.10 -5.14 4.88
CA LYS A 64 1.10 -6.31 3.98
C LYS A 64 0.46 -5.99 2.63
N GLU A 65 -0.67 -5.30 2.62
CA GLU A 65 -1.36 -4.96 1.36
C GLU A 65 -0.53 -3.99 0.52
N ALA A 66 0.09 -2.97 1.12
CA ALA A 66 1.02 -2.05 0.45
C ALA A 66 2.31 -2.76 -0.01
N LEU A 67 2.85 -3.68 0.79
CA LEU A 67 4.03 -4.47 0.45
C LEU A 67 3.77 -5.38 -0.74
N ASN A 68 2.67 -6.14 -0.72
CA ASN A 68 2.22 -6.95 -1.84
C ASN A 68 2.07 -6.11 -3.11
N PHE A 69 1.49 -4.91 -2.99
CA PHE A 69 1.24 -4.03 -4.13
C PHE A 69 2.53 -3.49 -4.74
N THR A 70 3.43 -2.98 -3.91
CA THR A 70 4.72 -2.46 -4.35
C THR A 70 5.57 -3.56 -4.98
N ILE A 71 5.56 -4.80 -4.46
CA ILE A 71 6.19 -5.95 -5.12
C ILE A 71 5.55 -6.23 -6.48
N THR A 72 4.21 -6.28 -6.55
CA THR A 72 3.46 -6.55 -7.78
C THR A 72 3.83 -5.54 -8.88
N VAL A 73 3.76 -4.24 -8.57
CA VAL A 73 4.09 -3.17 -9.52
C VAL A 73 5.55 -3.22 -9.93
N THR A 74 6.45 -3.50 -8.98
CA THR A 74 7.89 -3.64 -9.26
C THR A 74 8.14 -4.71 -10.31
N ILE A 75 7.53 -5.89 -10.16
CA ILE A 75 7.67 -6.99 -11.14
C ILE A 75 7.16 -6.54 -12.52
N VAL A 76 5.98 -5.91 -12.59
CA VAL A 76 5.40 -5.44 -13.86
C VAL A 76 6.29 -4.41 -14.55
N VAL A 77 6.80 -3.43 -13.80
CA VAL A 77 7.69 -2.39 -14.33
C VAL A 77 9.01 -2.98 -14.81
N TRP A 78 9.63 -3.90 -14.06
CA TRP A 78 10.87 -4.56 -14.48
C TRP A 78 10.69 -5.41 -15.74
N ILE A 79 9.58 -6.14 -15.88
CA ILE A 79 9.26 -6.85 -17.12
C ILE A 79 9.15 -5.88 -18.30
N GLY A 80 8.50 -4.72 -18.10
CA GLY A 80 8.41 -3.67 -19.11
C GLY A 80 9.76 -3.07 -19.50
N ILE A 81 10.65 -2.83 -18.52
CA ILE A 81 12.00 -2.33 -18.73
C ILE A 81 12.89 -3.36 -19.45
N LEU A 82 12.85 -4.64 -19.04
CA LEU A 82 13.64 -5.69 -19.70
C LEU A 82 13.15 -5.96 -21.14
N GLY A 83 11.85 -5.79 -21.39
CA GLY A 83 11.25 -5.81 -22.72
C GLY A 83 11.37 -4.50 -23.51
N SER A 84 12.05 -3.47 -22.98
CA SER A 84 12.02 -2.10 -23.51
C SER A 84 12.72 -1.86 -24.84
N CYS A 85 13.40 -2.87 -25.41
CA CYS A 85 13.79 -2.85 -26.82
C CYS A 85 12.59 -2.61 -27.77
N LEU A 86 11.37 -2.80 -27.24
CA LEU A 86 10.10 -2.47 -27.87
C LEU A 86 9.50 -1.20 -27.21
N ILE A 87 8.97 -0.28 -28.03
CA ILE A 87 8.36 0.98 -27.57
C ILE A 87 7.12 0.73 -26.69
N ILE A 88 6.34 -0.31 -27.00
CA ILE A 88 5.06 -0.59 -26.33
C ILE A 88 5.24 -0.95 -24.84
N PRO A 89 6.12 -1.90 -24.46
CA PRO A 89 6.43 -2.19 -23.05
C PRO A 89 6.90 -0.97 -22.24
N ALA A 90 7.67 -0.07 -22.85
CA ALA A 90 8.15 1.14 -22.18
C ALA A 90 6.99 2.10 -21.83
N ILE A 91 6.07 2.33 -22.77
CA ILE A 91 4.87 3.13 -22.53
C ILE A 91 3.98 2.48 -21.46
N LEU A 92 3.80 1.16 -21.53
CA LEU A 92 3.01 0.43 -20.54
C LEU A 92 3.59 0.56 -19.13
N ALA A 93 4.92 0.42 -18.98
CA ALA A 93 5.60 0.60 -17.69
C ALA A 93 5.38 2.00 -17.10
N LEU A 94 5.40 3.05 -17.94
CA LEU A 94 5.12 4.42 -17.53
C LEU A 94 3.67 4.58 -17.02
N VAL A 95 2.70 4.07 -17.78
CA VAL A 95 1.27 4.11 -17.40
C VAL A 95 1.03 3.38 -16.08
N VAL A 96 1.62 2.19 -15.91
CA VAL A 96 1.54 1.42 -14.67
C VAL A 96 2.19 2.17 -13.51
N GLY A 97 3.35 2.81 -13.71
CA GLY A 97 4.01 3.62 -12.69
C GLY A 97 3.14 4.78 -12.19
N ILE A 98 2.50 5.51 -13.11
CA ILE A 98 1.59 6.61 -12.76
C ILE A 98 0.35 6.08 -12.03
N ALA A 99 -0.27 5.01 -12.53
CA ALA A 99 -1.41 4.39 -11.86
C ALA A 99 -1.04 3.93 -10.44
N ALA A 100 0.14 3.33 -10.27
CA ALA A 100 0.63 2.89 -8.98
C ALA A 100 0.88 4.05 -8.01
N PHE A 101 1.41 5.17 -8.49
CA PHE A 101 1.55 6.38 -7.70
C PHE A 101 0.20 6.85 -7.16
N VAL A 102 -0.80 7.01 -8.03
CA VAL A 102 -2.16 7.42 -7.64
C VAL A 102 -2.78 6.45 -6.63
N LEU A 103 -2.66 5.14 -6.88
CA LEU A 103 -3.23 4.12 -6.00
C LEU A 103 -2.57 4.12 -4.60
N ASN A 104 -1.27 4.40 -4.50
CA ASN A 104 -0.61 4.58 -3.20
C ASN A 104 -1.14 5.80 -2.44
N ILE A 105 -1.37 6.92 -3.13
CA ILE A 105 -1.99 8.11 -2.50
C ILE A 105 -3.41 7.79 -2.02
N ILE A 106 -4.22 7.08 -2.81
CA ILE A 106 -5.57 6.66 -2.40
C ILE A 106 -5.50 5.74 -1.17
N GLY A 107 -4.59 4.76 -1.17
CA GLY A 107 -4.37 3.89 -0.03
C GLY A 107 -3.98 4.66 1.23
N ALA A 108 -3.06 5.62 1.08
CA ALA A 108 -2.64 6.50 2.17
C ALA A 108 -3.80 7.31 2.75
N MET A 109 -4.62 7.94 1.90
CA MET A 109 -5.79 8.71 2.32
C MET A 109 -6.81 7.83 3.04
N LYS A 110 -7.12 6.64 2.51
CA LYS A 110 -8.06 5.71 3.14
C LYS A 110 -7.55 5.19 4.48
N ALA A 111 -6.26 4.86 4.56
CA ALA A 111 -5.65 4.46 5.82
C ALA A 111 -5.70 5.60 6.85
N ASN A 112 -5.45 6.85 6.44
CA ASN A 112 -5.58 8.03 7.31
C ASN A 112 -7.03 8.26 7.79
N ASN A 113 -8.03 7.90 6.97
CA ASN A 113 -9.43 7.91 7.41
C ASN A 113 -9.73 6.75 8.39
N GLY A 114 -8.89 5.72 8.45
CA GLY A 114 -9.10 4.50 9.24
C GLY A 114 -9.86 3.41 8.49
N GLU A 115 -9.87 3.48 7.16
CA GLU A 115 -10.47 2.49 6.28
C GLU A 115 -9.42 1.46 5.83
N MET A 116 -9.85 0.21 5.69
CA MET A 116 -9.03 -0.83 5.05
C MET A 116 -9.04 -0.61 3.55
N TYR A 117 -7.86 -0.41 2.95
CA TYR A 117 -7.74 -0.32 1.51
C TYR A 117 -7.29 -1.65 0.92
N ARG A 118 -7.84 -1.99 -0.25
CA ARG A 118 -7.35 -3.11 -1.07
C ARG A 118 -7.06 -2.58 -2.46
N TYR A 119 -5.85 -2.81 -2.93
CA TYR A 119 -5.47 -2.39 -4.27
C TYR A 119 -6.25 -3.24 -5.30
N PRO A 120 -6.72 -2.63 -6.39
CA PRO A 120 -7.53 -3.31 -7.40
C PRO A 120 -6.74 -4.41 -8.13
N ALA A 121 -5.45 -4.19 -8.36
CA ALA A 121 -4.53 -5.17 -8.93
C ALA A 121 -3.37 -5.40 -7.95
N ASN A 122 -3.36 -6.57 -7.29
CA ASN A 122 -2.37 -6.88 -6.27
C ASN A 122 -2.19 -8.40 -6.10
N ILE A 123 -0.95 -8.88 -6.18
CA ILE A 123 -0.60 -10.27 -5.89
C ILE A 123 -0.35 -10.39 -4.39
N ARG A 124 -1.26 -11.05 -3.67
CA ARG A 124 -1.20 -11.19 -2.22
C ARG A 124 -0.29 -12.34 -1.78
N LEU A 125 1.02 -12.07 -1.82
CA LEU A 125 2.06 -13.02 -1.39
C LEU A 125 2.01 -13.23 0.13
N LEU A 126 1.88 -12.14 0.88
CA LEU A 126 1.72 -12.16 2.33
C LEU A 126 0.22 -12.15 2.68
N LYS A 127 -0.19 -13.09 3.56
CA LYS A 127 -1.56 -13.27 4.05
C LYS A 127 -1.74 -12.71 5.46
#